data_AF-A0A812UT48-F1
#
_entry.id   AF-A0A812UT48-F1
#
_cell.length_a   1.000
_cell.length_b   1.000
_cell.length_c   1.000
_cell.angle_alpha   90.00
_cell.angle_beta   90.00
_cell.angle_gamma   90.00
#
_symmetry.space_group_name_H-M   'P 1'
#
loop_
_entity.id
_entity.type
_entity.pdbx_description
1 polymer ?
#
loop_
_entity_poly.entity_id
_entity_poly.type
_entity_poly.pdbx_seq_one_letter_code
_entity_poly.pdbx_strand_id
1 'polypeptide(L)'
;MAMVAASECVECADLVFSASRGEQSAYLLAPREGCGSFVNLVRNREAFVSFMRQVLHLIEKVEGHRSYHLRVSAGSELSTGSEHGGRFLPPLSDQLAAHIRQAGFSVFVFADSDRKREPSDADNLLSLDALVDYMDASGRQVKLPITSRDITLRAGAFTRCVLDAQGRPILVVVPNRCVQFQSDCSDDELAELWSLALDVIDDQWGQKDADQFESMRLNAGSFQNIRHLHLKVWMSG
;
A
#
# COMPACT_ATOMS: atom_id res chain seq x y z
N MET A 1 -1.93 -30.39 -1.13
CA MET A 1 -2.48 -29.07 -1.50
C MET A 1 -3.96 -29.09 -1.22
N ALA A 2 -4.38 -28.56 -0.08
CA ALA A 2 -5.82 -28.45 0.23
C ALA A 2 -6.43 -27.33 -0.63
N MET A 3 -7.59 -27.61 -1.22
CA MET A 3 -8.32 -26.67 -2.06
C MET A 3 -8.71 -25.41 -1.28
N VAL A 4 -8.48 -24.28 -1.94
CA VAL A 4 -8.82 -22.93 -1.50
C VAL A 4 -10.33 -22.74 -1.61
N ALA A 5 -11.00 -22.52 -0.48
CA ALA A 5 -12.43 -22.13 -0.47
C ALA A 5 -12.53 -20.61 -0.60
N ALA A 6 -13.37 -20.14 -1.53
CA ALA A 6 -13.88 -18.77 -1.47
C ALA A 6 -14.66 -18.63 -0.15
N SER A 7 -14.17 -17.77 0.73
CA SER A 7 -14.76 -17.54 2.04
C SER A 7 -15.40 -16.18 2.02
N GLU A 8 -16.72 -16.13 2.18
CA GLU A 8 -17.42 -14.87 2.46
C GLU A 8 -17.21 -14.54 3.95
N CYS A 9 -16.55 -13.43 4.25
CA CYS A 9 -16.53 -12.90 5.62
C CYS A 9 -17.75 -12.00 5.79
N VAL A 10 -18.71 -12.44 6.61
CA VAL A 10 -19.96 -11.72 6.91
C VAL A 10 -19.69 -10.36 7.58
N GLU A 11 -18.52 -10.17 8.18
CA GLU A 11 -18.14 -8.95 8.92
C GLU A 11 -17.56 -7.84 8.04
N CYS A 12 -17.32 -8.07 6.75
CA CYS A 12 -16.76 -7.10 5.81
C CYS A 12 -17.81 -6.69 4.76
N ALA A 13 -18.85 -5.98 5.20
CA ALA A 13 -20.03 -5.68 4.38
C ALA A 13 -19.72 -4.94 3.06
N ASP A 14 -18.63 -4.15 3.02
CA ASP A 14 -18.28 -3.35 1.84
C ASP A 14 -17.12 -3.93 1.03
N LEU A 15 -16.66 -5.14 1.37
CA LEU A 15 -15.57 -5.82 0.67
C LEU A 15 -16.07 -7.08 -0.04
N VAL A 16 -15.55 -7.30 -1.24
CA VAL A 16 -15.60 -8.58 -1.92
C VAL A 16 -14.15 -9.05 -2.07
N PHE A 17 -13.87 -10.28 -1.67
CA PHE A 17 -12.51 -10.80 -1.75
C PHE A 17 -12.45 -12.30 -2.03
N SER A 18 -11.29 -12.72 -2.50
CA SER A 18 -10.86 -14.11 -2.53
C SER A 18 -9.58 -14.24 -1.71
N ALA A 19 -9.38 -15.39 -1.09
CA ALA A 19 -8.22 -15.65 -0.27
C ALA A 19 -7.64 -17.03 -0.57
N SER A 20 -6.32 -17.17 -0.56
CA SER A 20 -5.61 -18.44 -0.45
C SER A 20 -4.91 -18.43 0.90
N ARG A 21 -5.22 -19.39 1.78
CA ARG A 21 -4.71 -19.42 3.16
C ARG A 21 -3.68 -20.52 3.37
N GLY A 22 -2.71 -20.26 4.25
CA GLY A 22 -1.62 -21.16 4.61
C GLY A 22 -0.52 -20.41 5.36
N GLU A 23 0.67 -21.00 5.48
CA GLU A 23 1.89 -20.32 5.98
C GLU A 23 2.12 -19.00 5.25
N GLN A 24 1.91 -19.04 3.93
CA GLN A 24 1.80 -17.90 3.05
C GLN A 24 0.34 -17.72 2.65
N SER A 25 -0.22 -16.56 2.97
CA SER A 25 -1.60 -16.21 2.69
C SER A 25 -1.66 -15.07 1.68
N ALA A 26 -2.60 -15.15 0.75
CA ALA A 26 -2.82 -14.12 -0.25
C ALA A 26 -4.30 -13.75 -0.30
N TYR A 27 -4.59 -12.48 -0.56
CA TYR A 27 -5.93 -11.91 -0.64
C TYR A 27 -6.02 -11.01 -1.86
N LEU A 28 -7.14 -11.09 -2.58
CA LEU A 28 -7.47 -10.17 -3.65
C LEU A 28 -8.84 -9.57 -3.31
N LEU A 29 -8.88 -8.26 -3.14
CA LEU A 29 -10.02 -7.52 -2.63
C LEU A 29 -10.44 -6.41 -3.59
N ALA A 30 -11.73 -6.09 -3.57
CA ALA A 30 -12.33 -4.93 -4.23
C ALA A 30 -13.44 -4.35 -3.35
N PRO A 31 -13.76 -3.06 -3.48
CA PRO A 31 -14.96 -2.52 -2.85
C PRO A 31 -16.20 -3.16 -3.47
N ARG A 32 -17.24 -3.34 -2.66
CA ARG A 32 -18.53 -3.87 -3.11
C ARG A 32 -19.24 -2.89 -4.05
N GLU A 33 -19.14 -1.61 -3.75
CA GLU A 33 -19.67 -0.55 -4.60
C GLU A 33 -18.62 -0.05 -5.59
N GLY A 34 -19.06 0.18 -6.83
CA GLY A 34 -18.20 0.74 -7.88
C GLY A 34 -17.91 2.22 -7.65
N CYS A 35 -16.64 2.59 -7.71
CA CYS A 35 -16.17 3.97 -7.66
C CYS A 35 -15.41 4.41 -8.93
N GLY A 36 -15.26 3.51 -9.92
CA GLY A 36 -14.67 3.79 -11.23
C GLY A 36 -13.14 3.91 -11.27
N SER A 37 -12.50 4.39 -10.20
CA SER A 37 -11.04 4.43 -10.04
C SER A 37 -10.65 4.49 -8.57
N PHE A 38 -9.38 4.19 -8.26
CA PHE A 38 -8.88 4.34 -6.90
C PHE A 38 -8.80 5.82 -6.49
N VAL A 39 -8.42 6.71 -7.41
CA VAL A 39 -8.45 8.17 -7.16
C VAL A 39 -9.83 8.62 -6.70
N ASN A 40 -10.91 8.21 -7.38
CA ASN A 40 -12.27 8.59 -7.00
C ASN A 40 -12.63 8.13 -5.58
N LEU A 41 -12.22 6.91 -5.20
CA LEU A 41 -12.40 6.43 -3.85
C LEU A 41 -11.66 7.31 -2.84
N VAL A 42 -10.36 7.57 -3.05
CA VAL A 42 -9.53 8.40 -2.15
C VAL A 42 -10.07 9.82 -2.01
N ARG A 43 -10.60 10.41 -3.09
CA ARG A 43 -11.22 11.74 -3.07
C ARG A 43 -12.51 11.78 -2.24
N ASN A 44 -13.23 10.67 -2.13
CA ASN A 44 -14.28 10.49 -1.13
C ASN A 44 -13.67 9.99 0.19
N ARG A 45 -13.18 10.93 0.99
CA ARG A 45 -12.46 10.65 2.25
C ARG A 45 -13.17 9.65 3.17
N GLU A 46 -14.49 9.76 3.34
CA GLU A 46 -15.26 8.89 4.24
C GLU A 46 -15.31 7.46 3.69
N ALA A 47 -15.67 7.30 2.41
CA ALA A 47 -15.71 6.00 1.75
C ALA A 47 -14.34 5.33 1.72
N PHE A 48 -13.27 6.09 1.43
CA PHE A 48 -11.90 5.60 1.43
C PHE A 48 -11.47 5.06 2.79
N VAL A 49 -11.67 5.85 3.86
CA VAL A 49 -11.27 5.43 5.20
C VAL A 49 -12.08 4.22 5.65
N SER A 50 -13.40 4.20 5.42
CA SER A 50 -14.23 3.03 5.72
C SER A 50 -13.70 1.77 5.02
N PHE A 51 -13.45 1.86 3.70
CA PHE A 51 -12.90 0.77 2.91
C PHE A 51 -11.55 0.28 3.45
N MET A 52 -10.58 1.18 3.62
CA MET A 52 -9.24 0.79 4.09
C MET A 52 -9.27 0.25 5.52
N ARG A 53 -10.11 0.77 6.41
CA ARG A 53 -10.29 0.22 7.76
C ARG A 53 -10.83 -1.19 7.73
N GLN A 54 -11.75 -1.51 6.82
CA GLN A 54 -12.24 -2.89 6.64
C GLN A 54 -11.15 -3.80 6.09
N VAL A 55 -10.35 -3.33 5.12
CA VAL A 55 -9.19 -4.11 4.61
C VAL A 55 -8.23 -4.42 5.75
N LEU A 56 -7.85 -3.42 6.55
CA LEU A 56 -6.94 -3.60 7.67
C LEU A 56 -7.54 -4.46 8.78
N HIS A 57 -8.84 -4.33 9.04
CA HIS A 57 -9.55 -5.18 10.00
C HIS A 57 -9.49 -6.65 9.58
N LEU A 58 -9.79 -6.96 8.32
CA LEU A 58 -9.68 -8.31 7.78
C LEU A 58 -8.25 -8.85 7.92
N ILE A 59 -7.25 -8.10 7.46
CA ILE A 59 -5.87 -8.58 7.43
C ILE A 59 -5.28 -8.72 8.84
N GLU A 60 -5.45 -7.72 9.70
CA GLU A 60 -4.71 -7.65 10.97
C GLU A 60 -5.50 -8.15 12.19
N LYS A 61 -6.84 -8.11 12.15
CA LYS A 61 -7.69 -8.54 13.27
C LYS A 61 -8.34 -9.89 13.04
N VAL A 62 -8.96 -10.09 11.87
CA VAL A 62 -9.64 -11.35 11.54
C VAL A 62 -8.62 -12.44 11.22
N GLU A 63 -7.70 -12.15 10.28
CA GLU A 63 -6.69 -13.13 9.84
C GLU A 63 -5.40 -13.07 10.67
N GLY A 64 -5.22 -12.03 11.50
CA GLY A 64 -4.13 -11.92 12.46
C GLY A 64 -2.75 -11.64 11.87
N HIS A 65 -2.66 -11.23 10.59
CA HIS A 65 -1.39 -10.96 9.92
C HIS A 65 -0.77 -9.67 10.45
N ARG A 66 0.49 -9.75 10.91
CA ARG A 66 1.30 -8.58 11.30
C ARG A 66 2.44 -8.28 10.34
N SER A 67 2.63 -9.11 9.33
CA SER A 67 3.69 -8.93 8.33
C SER A 67 3.09 -9.18 6.97
N TYR A 68 2.92 -8.11 6.20
CA TYR A 68 2.28 -8.20 4.90
C TYR A 68 2.78 -7.14 3.91
N HIS A 69 2.61 -7.46 2.63
CA HIS A 69 2.71 -6.55 1.51
C HIS A 69 1.29 -6.26 1.01
N LEU A 70 0.92 -4.99 0.96
CA LEU A 70 -0.33 -4.52 0.36
C LEU A 70 -0.01 -3.76 -0.93
N ARG A 71 -0.72 -4.10 -2.00
CA ARG A 71 -0.61 -3.44 -3.31
C ARG A 71 -2.00 -3.04 -3.80
N VAL A 72 -2.15 -1.77 -4.19
CA VAL A 72 -3.28 -1.29 -5.00
C VAL A 72 -2.80 -1.20 -6.44
N SER A 73 -3.59 -1.74 -7.37
CA SER A 73 -3.31 -1.67 -8.82
C SER A 73 -4.53 -1.11 -9.55
N ALA A 74 -4.30 -0.19 -10.49
CA ALA A 74 -5.36 0.35 -11.35
C ALA A 74 -5.98 -0.75 -12.22
N GLY A 75 -7.27 -0.63 -12.52
CA GLY A 75 -8.11 -1.71 -13.06
C GLY A 75 -7.75 -2.22 -14.45
N SER A 76 -6.88 -1.52 -15.19
CA SER A 76 -6.29 -2.03 -16.44
C SER A 76 -5.25 -3.13 -16.21
N GLU A 77 -4.71 -3.23 -14.99
CA GLU A 77 -3.77 -4.25 -14.58
C GLU A 77 -4.41 -5.18 -13.55
N LEU A 78 -5.08 -6.22 -14.03
CA LEU A 78 -5.07 -7.50 -13.32
C LEU A 78 -3.65 -8.07 -13.45
N SER A 79 -2.63 -7.40 -12.92
CA SER A 79 -1.27 -7.91 -12.93
C SER A 79 -1.21 -9.04 -11.90
N THR A 80 -1.55 -10.22 -12.38
CA THR A 80 -1.50 -11.55 -11.75
C THR A 80 -0.07 -11.99 -11.46
N GLY A 81 0.74 -11.12 -10.85
CA GLY A 81 2.10 -11.45 -10.44
C GLY A 81 3.12 -10.44 -10.92
N SER A 82 3.70 -9.71 -9.97
CA SER A 82 5.09 -9.30 -10.09
C SER A 82 5.98 -10.49 -9.71
N GLU A 83 7.23 -10.49 -10.19
CA GLU A 83 8.25 -11.55 -10.10
C GLU A 83 8.53 -12.12 -8.69
N HIS A 84 7.95 -11.54 -7.64
CA HIS A 84 8.10 -11.98 -6.25
C HIS A 84 6.82 -12.59 -5.63
N GLY A 85 5.70 -12.62 -6.36
CA GLY A 85 4.39 -13.11 -5.87
C GLY A 85 3.62 -14.01 -6.84
N GLY A 86 4.14 -14.27 -8.04
CA GLY A 86 3.47 -15.06 -9.10
C GLY A 86 3.13 -16.53 -8.76
N ARG A 87 3.44 -17.01 -7.54
CA ARG A 87 3.06 -18.35 -7.06
C ARG A 87 1.83 -18.37 -6.15
N PHE A 88 1.36 -17.21 -5.68
CA PHE A 88 0.28 -17.13 -4.69
C PHE A 88 -0.77 -16.10 -5.09
N LEU A 89 -1.52 -16.43 -6.15
CA LEU A 89 -2.75 -15.71 -6.45
C LEU A 89 -3.93 -16.49 -5.88
N PRO A 90 -4.82 -15.82 -5.13
CA PRO A 90 -6.11 -16.37 -4.82
C PRO A 90 -6.89 -16.70 -6.11
N PRO A 91 -7.80 -17.69 -6.07
CA PRO A 91 -8.68 -17.96 -7.20
C PRO A 91 -9.58 -16.76 -7.48
N LEU A 92 -9.58 -16.29 -8.72
CA LEU A 92 -10.43 -15.20 -9.17
C LEU A 92 -11.81 -15.74 -9.59
N SER A 93 -12.85 -15.46 -8.80
CA SER A 93 -14.23 -15.76 -9.20
C SER A 93 -14.76 -14.72 -10.19
N ASP A 94 -15.74 -15.10 -11.01
CA ASP A 94 -16.41 -14.18 -11.94
C ASP A 94 -17.03 -12.97 -11.22
N GLN A 95 -17.57 -13.21 -10.01
CA GLN A 95 -18.12 -12.16 -9.16
C GLN A 95 -17.05 -11.17 -8.73
N LEU A 96 -15.91 -11.63 -8.21
CA LEU A 96 -14.82 -10.72 -7.81
C LEU A 96 -14.25 -9.98 -9.02
N ALA A 97 -14.09 -10.66 -10.15
CA ALA A 97 -13.66 -10.03 -11.40
C ALA A 97 -14.62 -8.92 -11.85
N ALA A 98 -15.94 -9.11 -11.69
CA ALA A 98 -16.93 -8.08 -11.97
C ALA A 98 -16.79 -6.87 -11.03
N HIS A 99 -16.58 -7.09 -9.74
CA HIS A 99 -16.39 -6.01 -8.76
C HIS A 99 -15.10 -5.23 -9.01
N ILE A 100 -13.99 -5.90 -9.32
CA ILE A 100 -12.73 -5.24 -9.71
C ILE A 100 -12.93 -4.35 -10.94
N ARG A 101 -13.62 -4.86 -11.98
CA ARG A 101 -13.93 -4.08 -13.19
C ARG A 101 -14.80 -2.87 -12.88
N GLN A 102 -15.79 -3.00 -11.99
CA GLN A 102 -16.69 -1.91 -11.62
C GLN A 102 -16.01 -0.87 -10.70
N ALA A 103 -15.15 -1.33 -9.79
CA ALA A 103 -14.34 -0.49 -8.92
C ALA A 103 -13.28 0.29 -9.69
N GLY A 104 -12.74 -0.31 -10.76
CA GLY A 104 -11.65 0.27 -11.54
C GLY A 104 -10.29 0.11 -10.89
N PHE A 105 -10.16 -0.73 -9.84
CA PHE A 105 -8.89 -1.08 -9.20
C PHE A 105 -9.03 -2.40 -8.42
N SER A 106 -7.90 -2.94 -7.95
CA SER A 106 -7.87 -4.06 -7.01
C SER A 106 -6.86 -3.84 -5.89
N VAL A 107 -7.12 -4.46 -4.74
CA VAL A 107 -6.17 -4.56 -3.63
C VAL A 107 -5.67 -5.99 -3.53
N PHE A 108 -4.37 -6.19 -3.62
CA PHE A 108 -3.72 -7.46 -3.37
C PHE A 108 -2.97 -7.38 -2.03
N VAL A 109 -3.15 -8.38 -1.18
CA VAL A 109 -2.39 -8.51 0.07
C VAL A 109 -1.69 -9.86 0.07
N PHE A 110 -0.40 -9.87 0.33
CA PHE A 110 0.39 -11.07 0.58
C PHE A 110 0.97 -11.01 1.99
N ALA A 111 0.71 -12.04 2.78
CA ALA A 111 1.20 -12.20 4.13
C ALA A 111 2.01 -13.49 4.25
N ASP A 112 3.10 -13.42 5.01
CA ASP A 112 3.99 -14.55 5.26
C ASP A 112 4.28 -14.59 6.77
N SER A 113 3.71 -15.58 7.44
CA SER A 113 3.80 -15.72 8.89
C SER A 113 5.19 -16.15 9.35
N ASP A 114 5.96 -16.81 8.48
CA ASP A 114 7.30 -17.32 8.80
C ASP A 114 8.42 -16.32 8.49
N ARG A 115 8.07 -15.20 7.84
CA ARG A 115 9.03 -14.14 7.53
C ARG A 115 9.51 -13.46 8.82
N LYS A 116 10.72 -13.82 9.27
CA LYS A 116 11.39 -13.31 10.48
C LYS A 116 12.52 -12.33 10.17
N ARG A 117 12.20 -11.23 9.48
CA ARG A 117 13.15 -10.15 9.21
C ARG A 117 12.79 -8.93 10.04
N GLU A 118 13.70 -8.49 10.90
CA GLU A 118 13.55 -7.23 11.62
C GLU A 118 13.90 -6.04 10.70
N PRO A 119 13.00 -5.06 10.53
CA PRO A 119 13.31 -3.83 9.81
C PRO A 119 14.39 -3.02 10.53
N SER A 120 15.29 -2.40 9.78
CA SER A 120 16.32 -1.53 10.37
C SER A 120 15.74 -0.20 10.83
N ASP A 121 16.20 0.31 11.96
CA ASP A 121 15.84 1.66 12.39
C ASP A 121 16.47 2.70 11.44
N ALA A 122 15.72 3.77 11.16
CA ALA A 122 16.13 4.87 10.29
C ALA A 122 15.61 6.20 10.85
N ASP A 123 15.75 6.39 12.16
CA ASP A 123 15.15 7.50 12.91
C ASP A 123 15.65 8.88 12.44
N ASN A 124 16.86 8.95 11.88
CA ASN A 124 17.35 10.18 11.27
C ASN A 124 16.44 10.68 10.13
N LEU A 125 15.78 9.78 9.40
CA LEU A 125 14.85 10.14 8.33
C LEU A 125 13.56 10.79 8.83
N LEU A 126 13.30 10.78 10.15
CA LEU A 126 12.21 11.56 10.76
C LEU A 126 12.54 13.04 10.82
N SER A 127 13.82 13.40 10.85
CA SER A 127 14.27 14.79 10.77
C SER A 127 14.39 15.22 9.32
N LEU A 128 13.72 16.33 8.97
CA LEU A 128 13.81 16.90 7.62
C LEU A 128 15.20 17.42 7.29
N ASP A 129 15.95 17.86 8.30
CA ASP A 129 17.25 18.53 8.13
C ASP A 129 18.42 17.57 8.35
N ALA A 130 18.15 16.31 8.70
CA ALA A 130 19.18 15.27 8.73
C ALA A 130 19.52 14.82 7.31
N LEU A 131 20.80 14.51 7.10
CA LEU A 131 21.23 13.85 5.87
C LEU A 131 20.56 12.48 5.74
N VAL A 132 20.29 12.10 4.49
CA VAL A 132 19.84 10.75 4.15
C VAL A 132 21.02 9.80 4.32
N ASP A 133 21.08 9.13 5.47
CA ASP A 133 22.08 8.10 5.80
C ASP A 133 21.40 6.97 6.58
N TYR A 134 21.22 5.81 5.95
CA TYR A 134 20.66 4.63 6.62
C TYR A 134 21.18 3.34 5.98
N MET A 135 21.12 2.26 6.74
CA MET A 135 21.31 0.90 6.23
C MET A 135 19.98 0.17 6.32
N ASP A 136 19.56 -0.45 5.23
CA ASP A 136 18.29 -1.17 5.19
C ASP A 136 18.45 -2.64 5.64
N ALA A 137 17.34 -3.33 5.89
CA ALA A 137 17.35 -4.72 6.38
C ALA A 137 17.92 -5.75 5.39
N SER A 138 18.28 -5.34 4.16
CA SER A 138 19.04 -6.18 3.23
C SER A 138 20.56 -5.95 3.31
N GLY A 139 21.00 -5.04 4.17
CA GLY A 139 22.39 -4.61 4.29
C GLY A 139 22.79 -3.54 3.27
N ARG A 140 21.84 -2.98 2.51
CA ARG A 140 22.13 -1.92 1.55
C ARG A 140 22.27 -0.59 2.28
N GLN A 141 23.43 0.05 2.13
CA GLN A 141 23.63 1.41 2.60
C GLN A 141 23.09 2.43 1.58
N VAL A 142 22.34 3.42 2.08
CA VAL A 142 21.88 4.59 1.33
C VAL A 142 22.44 5.81 2.03
N LYS A 143 23.38 6.49 1.39
CA LYS A 143 24.05 7.66 1.93
C LYS A 143 24.16 8.74 0.86
N LEU A 144 23.43 9.83 1.05
CA LEU A 144 23.40 10.95 0.11
C LEU A 144 23.82 12.25 0.82
N PRO A 145 24.53 13.16 0.15
CA PRO A 145 24.90 14.47 0.69
C PRO A 145 23.73 15.46 0.61
N ILE A 146 22.50 15.00 0.81
CA ILE A 146 21.27 15.78 0.79
C ILE A 146 20.38 15.36 1.97
N THR A 147 19.46 16.23 2.34
CA THR A 147 18.52 16.05 3.45
C THR A 147 17.18 15.47 2.97
N SER A 148 16.36 14.98 3.91
CA SER A 148 14.98 14.59 3.59
C SER A 148 14.16 15.77 3.06
N ARG A 149 14.47 17.01 3.47
CA ARG A 149 13.85 18.23 2.93
C ARG A 149 14.14 18.41 1.45
N ASP A 150 15.38 18.16 1.01
CA ASP A 150 15.81 18.36 -0.37
C ASP A 150 15.09 17.44 -1.37
N ILE A 151 14.64 16.27 -0.90
CA ILE A 151 13.89 15.30 -1.71
C ILE A 151 12.37 15.37 -1.50
N THR A 152 11.88 16.30 -0.67
CA THR A 152 10.44 16.46 -0.41
C THR A 152 9.77 17.25 -1.54
N LEU A 153 8.80 16.64 -2.21
CA LEU A 153 7.98 17.28 -3.24
C LEU A 153 6.82 18.05 -2.63
N ARG A 154 6.19 17.50 -1.59
CA ARG A 154 5.06 18.11 -0.88
C ARG A 154 5.02 17.63 0.56
N ALA A 155 4.75 18.54 1.49
CA ALA A 155 4.49 18.23 2.89
C ALA A 155 3.00 18.47 3.19
N GLY A 156 2.34 17.48 3.78
CA GLY A 156 1.01 17.60 4.36
C GLY A 156 1.08 17.82 5.88
N ALA A 157 -0.07 17.76 6.55
CA ALA A 157 -0.13 17.94 7.99
C ALA A 157 0.44 16.72 8.73
N PHE A 158 0.20 15.53 8.18
CA PHE A 158 0.50 14.25 8.81
C PHE A 158 1.58 13.46 8.09
N THR A 159 1.80 13.73 6.81
CA THR A 159 2.65 12.96 5.92
C THR A 159 3.47 13.87 5.02
N ARG A 160 4.43 13.29 4.30
CA ARG A 160 5.21 13.97 3.25
C ARG A 160 5.40 13.04 2.07
N CYS A 161 5.34 13.59 0.87
CA CYS A 161 5.65 12.90 -0.38
C CYS A 161 7.06 13.31 -0.82
N VAL A 162 7.93 12.32 -1.00
CA VAL A 162 9.34 12.49 -1.32
C VAL A 162 9.73 11.67 -2.55
N LEU A 163 10.82 12.06 -3.19
CA LEU A 163 11.52 11.22 -4.17
C LEU A 163 12.19 10.03 -3.46
N ASP A 164 12.25 8.88 -4.12
CA ASP A 164 12.93 7.71 -3.56
C ASP A 164 14.43 7.95 -3.41
N ALA A 165 14.92 7.87 -2.17
CA ALA A 165 16.35 8.04 -1.84
C ALA A 165 17.27 7.00 -2.53
N GLN A 166 16.73 5.89 -3.03
CA GLN A 166 17.51 4.92 -3.81
C GLN A 166 17.57 5.25 -5.31
N GLY A 167 16.97 6.36 -5.75
CA GLY A 167 17.01 6.86 -7.13
C GLY A 167 16.07 6.15 -8.10
N ARG A 168 15.11 5.36 -7.61
CA ARG A 168 14.09 4.75 -8.49
C ARG A 168 13.06 5.80 -8.91
N PRO A 169 12.44 5.67 -10.10
CA PRO A 169 11.40 6.58 -10.57
C PRO A 169 10.05 6.29 -9.89
N ILE A 170 10.01 6.41 -8.56
CA ILE A 170 8.83 6.19 -7.73
C ILE A 170 8.67 7.34 -6.73
N LEU A 171 7.43 7.65 -6.38
CA LEU A 171 7.13 8.52 -5.25
C LEU A 171 7.08 7.69 -3.97
N VAL A 172 7.46 8.30 -2.85
CA VAL A 172 7.36 7.67 -1.53
C VAL A 172 6.62 8.61 -0.59
N VAL A 173 5.49 8.18 -0.05
CA VAL A 173 4.79 8.90 1.02
C VAL A 173 5.13 8.28 2.36
N VAL A 174 5.49 9.12 3.33
CA VAL A 174 5.85 8.72 4.69
C VAL A 174 5.09 9.54 5.73
N PRO A 175 4.63 8.92 6.82
CA PRO A 175 4.15 9.65 7.98
C PRO A 175 5.23 10.56 8.61
N ASN A 176 4.77 11.66 9.24
CA ASN A 176 5.66 12.60 9.91
C ASN A 176 6.21 12.02 11.22
N ARG A 177 5.42 11.22 11.92
CA ARG A 177 5.85 10.41 13.07
C ARG A 177 6.22 8.99 12.63
N CYS A 178 7.02 8.29 13.42
CA CYS A 178 7.29 6.88 13.16
C CYS A 178 6.00 6.03 13.34
N VAL A 179 5.62 5.31 12.28
CA VAL A 179 4.47 4.39 12.24
C VAL A 179 4.92 3.07 11.65
N GLN A 180 4.51 1.94 12.22
CA GLN A 180 4.84 0.61 11.68
C GLN A 180 3.67 -0.01 10.91
N PHE A 181 2.44 0.17 11.40
CA PHE A 181 1.24 -0.42 10.81
C PHE A 181 0.27 0.66 10.36
N GLN A 182 -0.45 0.41 9.26
CA GLN A 182 -1.49 1.35 8.80
C GLN A 182 -2.63 1.48 9.81
N SER A 183 -2.90 0.44 10.60
CA SER A 183 -3.91 0.48 11.65
C SER A 183 -3.57 1.44 12.79
N ASP A 184 -2.28 1.76 12.97
CA ASP A 184 -1.82 2.73 13.97
C ASP A 184 -2.04 4.18 13.53
N CYS A 185 -2.32 4.43 12.24
CA CYS A 185 -2.68 5.77 11.75
C CYS A 185 -4.05 6.18 12.28
N SER A 186 -4.25 7.46 12.59
CA SER A 186 -5.59 8.05 12.69
C SER A 186 -6.28 8.04 11.32
N ASP A 187 -7.58 8.31 11.28
CA ASP A 187 -8.30 8.39 10.00
C ASP A 187 -7.78 9.52 9.11
N ASP A 188 -7.33 10.63 9.69
CA ASP A 188 -6.75 11.75 8.96
C ASP A 188 -5.37 11.38 8.41
N GLU A 189 -4.53 10.74 9.23
CA GLU A 189 -3.21 10.25 8.80
C GLU A 189 -3.35 9.21 7.69
N LEU A 190 -4.32 8.30 7.81
CA LEU A 190 -4.60 7.27 6.82
C LEU A 190 -5.12 7.88 5.52
N ALA A 191 -6.06 8.84 5.57
CA ALA A 191 -6.52 9.53 4.39
C ALA A 191 -5.38 10.28 3.67
N GLU A 192 -4.60 11.05 4.43
CA GLU A 192 -3.51 11.87 3.88
C GLU A 192 -2.37 11.01 3.29
N LEU A 193 -2.04 9.88 3.93
CA LEU A 193 -1.00 8.94 3.44
C LEU A 193 -1.23 8.51 1.99
N TRP A 194 -2.50 8.34 1.60
CA TRP A 194 -2.85 7.91 0.26
C TRP A 194 -3.19 9.08 -0.67
N SER A 195 -3.86 10.12 -0.18
CA SER A 195 -4.24 11.27 -1.00
C SER A 195 -3.06 12.16 -1.38
N LEU A 196 -2.03 12.27 -0.53
CA LEU A 196 -0.92 13.19 -0.78
C LEU A 196 -0.11 12.82 -2.03
N ALA A 197 0.05 11.53 -2.32
CA ALA A 197 0.67 11.09 -3.58
C ALA A 197 -0.16 11.51 -4.79
N LEU A 198 -1.49 11.36 -4.72
CA LEU A 198 -2.39 11.76 -5.80
C LEU A 198 -2.38 13.27 -6.03
N ASP A 199 -2.27 14.06 -4.96
CA ASP A 199 -2.12 15.51 -5.07
C ASP A 199 -0.82 15.91 -5.78
N VAL A 200 0.30 15.26 -5.44
CA VAL A 200 1.57 15.48 -6.15
C VAL A 200 1.45 15.06 -7.61
N ILE A 201 0.73 13.98 -7.89
CA ILE A 201 0.51 13.52 -9.26
C ILE A 201 -0.30 14.56 -10.05
N ASP A 202 -1.39 15.06 -9.48
CA ASP A 202 -2.25 16.06 -10.09
C ASP A 202 -1.50 17.37 -10.36
N ASP A 203 -0.64 17.81 -9.45
CA ASP A 203 0.18 19.02 -9.64
C ASP A 203 1.16 18.88 -10.82
N GLN A 204 1.80 17.72 -10.95
CA GLN A 204 2.92 17.51 -11.88
C GLN A 204 2.45 17.09 -13.27
N TRP A 205 1.36 16.31 -13.36
CA TRP A 205 0.87 15.70 -14.60
C TRP A 205 -0.56 16.07 -14.96
N GLY A 206 -1.21 16.92 -14.15
CA GLY A 206 -2.58 17.36 -14.34
C GLY A 206 -3.61 16.37 -13.82
N GLN A 207 -4.81 16.86 -13.51
CA GLN A 207 -5.91 16.02 -13.04
C GLN A 207 -6.49 15.17 -14.18
N LYS A 208 -6.76 13.90 -13.88
CA LYS A 208 -7.44 12.96 -14.77
C LYS A 208 -8.42 12.10 -13.98
N ASP A 209 -9.50 11.70 -14.64
CA ASP A 209 -10.50 10.79 -14.05
C ASP A 209 -9.98 9.35 -13.91
N ALA A 210 -8.89 9.03 -14.63
CA ALA A 210 -8.23 7.73 -14.59
C ALA A 210 -6.99 7.75 -13.68
N ASP A 211 -6.71 6.61 -13.04
CA ASP A 211 -5.52 6.40 -12.24
C ASP A 211 -4.25 6.59 -13.10
N GLN A 212 -3.34 7.48 -12.68
CA GLN A 212 -2.08 7.80 -13.39
C GLN A 212 -0.88 7.02 -12.82
N PHE A 213 -1.15 5.97 -12.06
CA PHE A 213 -0.15 5.13 -11.42
C PHE A 213 -0.38 3.66 -11.84
N GLU A 214 0.72 2.92 -11.97
CA GLU A 214 0.69 1.47 -12.18
C GLU A 214 0.27 0.76 -10.89
N SER A 215 0.95 1.08 -9.79
CA SER A 215 0.60 0.53 -8.48
C SER A 215 1.08 1.37 -7.30
N MET A 216 0.33 1.29 -6.22
CA MET A 216 0.72 1.80 -4.90
C MET A 216 1.01 0.62 -3.97
N ARG A 217 2.14 0.63 -3.28
CA ARG A 217 2.66 -0.51 -2.53
C ARG A 217 3.07 -0.10 -1.13
N LEU A 218 2.66 -0.87 -0.15
CA LEU A 218 2.96 -0.63 1.25
C LEU A 218 3.36 -1.94 1.93
N ASN A 219 4.41 -1.88 2.73
CA ASN A 219 4.91 -3.02 3.49
C ASN A 219 4.71 -2.77 4.99
N ALA A 220 4.26 -3.79 5.70
CA ALA A 220 4.08 -3.81 7.15
C ALA A 220 4.88 -4.95 7.79
N GLY A 221 5.30 -4.75 9.04
CA GLY A 221 6.09 -5.72 9.79
C GLY A 221 7.37 -6.15 9.06
N SER A 222 7.62 -7.46 8.97
CA SER A 222 8.88 -7.98 8.41
C SER A 222 9.07 -7.80 6.89
N PHE A 223 8.03 -7.31 6.19
CA PHE A 223 8.14 -6.87 4.80
C PHE A 223 8.81 -5.50 4.67
N GLN A 224 8.89 -4.72 5.76
CA GLN A 224 9.59 -3.45 5.76
C GLN A 224 11.11 -3.66 5.69
N ASN A 225 11.80 -2.79 4.94
CA ASN A 225 13.26 -2.73 4.94
C ASN A 225 13.79 -1.79 6.04
N ILE A 226 12.99 -0.78 6.38
CA ILE A 226 13.25 0.17 7.45
C ILE A 226 12.00 0.29 8.31
N ARG A 227 12.16 0.47 9.63
CA ARG A 227 11.11 0.38 10.65
C ARG A 227 10.18 1.61 10.65
N HIS A 228 9.61 1.92 9.51
CA HIS A 228 8.68 3.01 9.29
C HIS A 228 7.85 2.70 8.03
N LEU A 229 6.57 3.06 8.06
CA LEU A 229 5.62 2.93 6.98
C LEU A 229 6.03 3.80 5.77
N HIS A 230 6.03 3.18 4.59
CA HIS A 230 6.30 3.85 3.32
C HIS A 230 5.27 3.39 2.29
N LEU A 231 4.51 4.33 1.73
CA LEU A 231 3.70 4.09 0.55
C LEU A 231 4.54 4.40 -0.69
N LYS A 232 4.82 3.39 -1.50
CA LYS A 232 5.59 3.52 -2.74
C LYS A 232 4.65 3.57 -3.92
N VAL A 233 4.72 4.62 -4.73
CA VAL A 233 3.85 4.81 -5.89
C VAL A 233 4.67 4.70 -7.17
N TRP A 234 4.34 3.68 -7.96
CA TRP A 234 4.90 3.44 -9.29
C TRP A 234 4.00 4.14 -10.30
N MET A 235 4.56 5.08 -11.05
CA MET A 235 3.84 5.84 -12.08
C MET A 235 3.60 4.98 -13.31
N SER A 236 2.50 5.23 -14.03
CA SER A 236 2.28 4.63 -15.35
C SER A 236 3.29 5.24 -16.34
N GLY A 237 3.90 4.39 -17.17
CA GLY A 237 4.84 4.80 -18.23
C GLY A 237 4.16 5.40 -19.45
#